data_AF-A0AAV4R0W0-F1
#
_entry.id   AF-A0AAV4R0W0-F1
#
_cell.length_a   1.000
_cell.length_b   1.000
_cell.length_c   1.000
_cell.angle_alpha   90.00
_cell.angle_beta   90.00
_cell.angle_gamma   90.00
#
_symmetry.space_group_name_H-M   'P 1'
#
loop_
_entity.id
_entity.type
_entity.pdbx_description
1 polymer ?
#
loop_
_entity_poly.entity_id
_entity_poly.type
_entity_poly.pdbx_seq_one_letter_code
_entity_poly.pdbx_strand_id
1 'polypeptide(L)'
;MSKGMAASTKEKASSTKLTSNVEVLEERRASLPLAQLNANEERFFELVEKGDVAAVQSFINTNRTLNVNCVNYKGLNAMHIALKREDEAMVRVFFGRPDLEVRDSALHAVATGNTDLTATVLDLIKCVLSLLNYFAYSESQKS
;
A
#
# COMPACT_ATOMS: atom_id res chain seq x y z
N MET A 1 -70.65 -26.77 14.93
CA MET A 1 -70.35 -25.88 13.78
C MET A 1 -68.84 -25.69 13.78
N SER A 2 -68.12 -26.44 12.93
CA SER A 2 -67.41 -25.89 11.73
C SER A 2 -66.21 -25.03 12.15
N LYS A 3 -64.92 -25.28 11.86
CA LYS A 3 -64.16 -25.88 10.73
C LYS A 3 -62.71 -26.12 11.22
N GLY A 4 -61.98 -27.14 10.73
CA GLY A 4 -60.90 -27.02 9.72
C GLY A 4 -59.52 -26.85 10.39
N MET A 5 -58.52 -27.75 10.36
CA MET A 5 -57.83 -28.53 9.32
C MET A 5 -56.82 -27.70 8.49
N ALA A 6 -55.60 -28.27 8.34
CA ALA A 6 -54.42 -27.86 7.53
C ALA A 6 -53.47 -26.83 8.18
N ALA A 7 -52.13 -26.84 8.05
CA ALA A 7 -51.14 -27.63 7.30
C ALA A 7 -49.74 -27.36 7.95
N SER A 8 -48.91 -28.36 8.19
CA SER A 8 -47.79 -28.81 7.35
C SER A 8 -46.68 -27.76 7.03
N THR A 9 -45.50 -28.05 7.59
CA THR A 9 -44.18 -28.11 6.91
C THR A 9 -43.55 -26.82 6.35
N LYS A 10 -42.39 -26.42 6.90
CA LYS A 10 -41.05 -26.51 6.27
C LYS A 10 -40.04 -25.61 6.97
N GLU A 11 -39.02 -26.26 7.54
CA GLU A 11 -37.59 -26.04 7.26
C GLU A 11 -37.22 -24.72 6.56
N LYS A 12 -36.51 -23.85 7.27
CA LYS A 12 -35.35 -23.09 6.78
C LYS A 12 -34.64 -22.48 7.98
N ALA A 13 -33.69 -23.23 8.55
CA ALA A 13 -32.68 -22.67 9.43
C ALA A 13 -31.87 -21.67 8.60
N SER A 14 -32.15 -20.39 8.83
CA SER A 14 -31.54 -19.27 8.13
C SER A 14 -30.05 -19.23 8.44
N SER A 15 -29.25 -19.45 7.39
CA SER A 15 -27.80 -19.32 7.34
C SER A 15 -27.36 -17.99 7.95
N THR A 16 -26.92 -18.03 9.21
CA THR A 16 -26.37 -16.87 9.92
C THR A 16 -25.28 -17.37 10.85
N LYS A 17 -24.00 -17.20 10.44
CA LYS A 17 -22.79 -17.07 11.28
C LYS A 17 -21.54 -17.49 10.50
N LEU A 18 -21.17 -16.74 9.47
CA LEU A 18 -19.81 -16.81 8.91
C LEU A 18 -19.18 -15.42 8.67
N THR A 19 -19.92 -14.34 8.87
CA THR A 19 -19.44 -12.96 8.62
C THR A 19 -18.88 -12.25 9.85
N SER A 20 -19.14 -12.73 11.07
CA SER A 20 -18.75 -12.03 12.31
C SER A 20 -17.29 -12.20 12.72
N ASN A 21 -16.53 -13.09 12.07
CA ASN A 21 -15.16 -13.37 12.49
C ASN A 21 -14.12 -12.46 11.82
N VAL A 22 -14.48 -11.77 10.73
CA VAL A 22 -13.53 -10.90 10.01
C VAL A 22 -13.40 -9.55 10.73
N GLU A 23 -14.51 -8.96 11.20
CA GLU A 23 -14.51 -7.69 11.93
C GLU A 23 -13.86 -7.82 13.32
N VAL A 24 -14.11 -8.93 14.03
CA VAL A 24 -13.56 -9.16 15.38
C VAL A 24 -12.04 -9.41 15.35
N LEU A 25 -11.50 -9.85 14.21
CA LEU A 25 -10.05 -10.01 14.04
C LEU A 25 -9.35 -8.68 13.74
N GLU A 26 -10.03 -7.71 13.12
CA GLU A 26 -9.47 -6.38 12.85
C GLU A 26 -9.31 -5.58 14.16
N GLU A 27 -10.32 -5.60 15.06
CA GLU A 27 -10.25 -4.92 16.36
C GLU A 27 -9.15 -5.50 17.28
N ARG A 28 -8.85 -6.79 17.17
CA ARG A 28 -7.77 -7.42 17.94
C ARG A 28 -6.36 -7.06 17.45
N ARG A 29 -6.21 -6.56 16.21
CA ARG A 29 -4.90 -6.20 15.64
C ARG A 29 -4.31 -4.92 16.23
N ALA A 30 -5.14 -4.05 16.80
CA ALA A 30 -4.70 -2.84 17.51
C ALA A 30 -3.84 -3.14 18.76
N SER A 31 -3.78 -4.39 19.22
CA SER A 31 -3.08 -4.80 20.44
C SER A 31 -1.79 -5.61 20.23
N LEU A 32 -1.38 -5.86 18.99
CA LEU A 32 -0.13 -6.57 18.69
C LEU A 32 0.99 -5.57 18.32
N PRO A 33 2.20 -5.67 18.90
CA PRO A 33 3.32 -4.79 18.58
C PRO A 33 3.95 -5.23 17.25
N LEU A 34 3.21 -5.11 16.16
CA LEU A 34 3.65 -5.39 14.80
C LEU A 34 3.77 -4.05 14.09
N ALA A 35 4.97 -3.46 14.18
CA ALA A 35 5.32 -2.10 13.75
C ALA A 35 4.47 -1.01 14.43
N GLN A 36 4.97 -0.45 15.54
CA GLN A 36 4.40 0.78 16.11
C GLN A 36 4.65 1.93 15.14
N LEU A 37 3.70 2.16 14.25
CA LEU A 37 3.65 3.39 13.48
C LEU A 37 3.37 4.54 14.45
N ASN A 38 4.14 5.62 14.35
CA ASN A 38 3.83 6.85 15.05
C ASN A 38 2.51 7.43 14.52
N ALA A 39 1.81 8.24 15.32
CA ALA A 39 0.57 8.90 14.88
C ALA A 39 0.74 9.70 13.58
N ASN A 40 1.93 10.24 13.33
CA ASN A 40 2.24 10.92 12.07
C ASN A 40 2.41 9.94 10.89
N GLU A 41 2.97 8.77 11.13
CA GLU A 41 3.15 7.73 10.11
C GLU A 41 1.82 7.07 9.77
N GLU A 42 0.98 6.79 10.76
CA GLU A 42 -0.39 6.31 10.55
C GLU A 42 -1.20 7.29 9.69
N ARG A 43 -1.14 8.58 10.03
CA ARG A 43 -1.79 9.62 9.23
C ARG A 43 -1.21 9.74 7.82
N PHE A 44 0.10 9.56 7.66
CA PHE A 44 0.74 9.51 6.35
C PHE A 44 0.21 8.34 5.51
N PHE A 45 0.10 7.15 6.10
CA PHE A 45 -0.47 5.97 5.46
C PHE A 45 -1.92 6.20 5.02
N GLU A 46 -2.76 6.80 5.87
CA GLU A 46 -4.13 7.15 5.49
C GLU A 46 -4.21 8.09 4.28
N LEU A 47 -3.33 9.08 4.20
CA LEU A 47 -3.30 10.02 3.06
C LEU A 47 -2.89 9.28 1.76
N VAL A 48 -1.93 8.37 1.85
CA VAL A 48 -1.49 7.53 0.73
C VAL A 48 -2.57 6.53 0.32
N GLU A 49 -3.32 5.96 1.27
CA GLU A 49 -4.48 5.09 0.98
C GLU A 49 -5.65 5.85 0.36
N LYS A 50 -5.81 7.14 0.68
CA LYS A 50 -6.79 8.02 0.02
C LYS A 50 -6.35 8.43 -1.39
N GLY A 51 -5.04 8.60 -1.63
CA GLY A 51 -4.49 8.95 -2.96
C GLY A 51 -4.44 10.45 -3.20
N ASP A 52 -4.42 11.21 -2.12
CA ASP A 52 -4.27 12.64 -2.20
C ASP A 52 -2.79 12.99 -2.30
N VAL A 53 -2.27 13.02 -3.52
CA VAL A 53 -0.86 13.32 -3.81
C VAL A 53 -0.44 14.67 -3.24
N ALA A 54 -1.32 15.68 -3.32
CA ALA A 54 -1.03 17.03 -2.84
C ALA A 54 -0.96 17.07 -1.31
N ALA A 55 -1.90 16.40 -0.63
CA ALA A 55 -1.86 16.29 0.82
C ALA A 55 -0.65 15.49 1.30
N VAL A 56 -0.28 14.40 0.61
CA VAL A 56 0.92 13.62 0.92
C VAL A 56 2.18 14.48 0.80
N GLN A 57 2.34 15.21 -0.30
CA GLN A 57 3.48 16.12 -0.48
C GLN A 57 3.52 17.21 0.60
N SER A 58 2.39 17.85 0.89
CA SER A 58 2.28 18.86 1.94
C SER A 58 2.61 18.28 3.31
N PHE A 59 2.14 17.07 3.62
CA PHE A 59 2.38 16.39 4.88
C PHE A 59 3.85 16.05 5.09
N ILE A 60 4.53 15.53 4.06
CA ILE A 60 5.96 15.24 4.11
C ILE A 60 6.77 16.55 4.24
N ASN A 61 6.39 17.61 3.53
CA ASN A 61 7.07 18.90 3.59
C ASN A 61 6.94 19.56 4.96
N THR A 62 5.78 19.40 5.60
CA THR A 62 5.50 19.91 6.95
C THR A 62 6.23 19.10 8.02
N ASN A 63 6.31 17.78 7.86
CA ASN A 63 6.90 16.86 8.83
C ASN A 63 8.25 16.32 8.36
N ARG A 64 9.31 17.13 8.48
CA ARG A 64 10.66 16.72 8.06
C ARG A 64 11.28 15.59 8.88
N THR A 65 10.74 15.30 10.06
CA THR A 65 11.17 14.19 10.92
C THR A 65 10.41 12.90 10.62
N LEU A 66 9.48 12.91 9.67
CA LEU A 66 8.69 11.74 9.29
C LEU A 66 9.61 10.70 8.62
N ASN A 67 9.56 9.47 9.12
CA ASN A 67 10.18 8.35 8.44
C ASN A 67 9.32 7.95 7.23
N VAL A 68 9.76 8.29 6.02
CA VAL A 68 9.04 7.97 4.78
C VAL A 68 9.12 6.48 4.43
N ASN A 69 10.11 5.76 4.99
CA ASN A 69 10.30 4.31 4.86
C ASN A 69 9.58 3.51 5.96
N CYS A 70 8.65 4.13 6.68
CA CYS A 70 7.84 3.40 7.65
C CYS A 70 7.10 2.24 6.96
N VAL A 71 6.96 1.13 7.69
CA VAL A 71 6.28 -0.08 7.22
C VAL A 71 5.11 -0.38 8.13
N ASN A 72 3.98 -0.79 7.55
CA ASN A 72 2.80 -1.16 8.31
C ASN A 72 2.94 -2.55 8.98
N TYR A 73 1.89 -2.99 9.67
CA TYR A 73 1.83 -4.32 10.31
C TYR A 73 1.95 -5.51 9.33
N LYS A 74 1.87 -5.27 8.01
CA LYS A 74 2.10 -6.27 6.94
C LYS A 74 3.53 -6.20 6.38
N GLY A 75 4.38 -5.32 6.89
CA GLY A 75 5.71 -5.05 6.36
C GLY A 75 5.71 -4.26 5.05
N LEU A 76 4.60 -3.59 4.70
CA LEU A 76 4.49 -2.81 3.48
C LEU A 76 4.75 -1.33 3.76
N ASN A 77 5.58 -0.70 2.94
CA ASN A 77 5.79 0.74 2.96
C ASN A 77 4.68 1.48 2.20
N ALA A 78 4.71 2.82 2.23
CA ALA A 78 3.78 3.66 1.47
C ALA A 78 3.87 3.46 -0.05
N MET A 79 5.05 3.11 -0.57
CA MET A 79 5.26 2.83 -1.99
C MET A 79 4.45 1.61 -2.45
N HIS A 80 4.46 0.52 -1.67
CA HIS A 80 3.70 -0.69 -1.97
C HIS A 80 2.20 -0.43 -2.02
N ILE A 81 1.70 0.48 -1.17
CA ILE A 81 0.29 0.88 -1.19
C ILE A 81 -0.03 1.69 -2.45
N ALA A 82 0.82 2.65 -2.82
CA ALA A 82 0.66 3.42 -4.05
C ALA A 82 0.67 2.51 -5.30
N LEU A 83 1.58 1.54 -5.34
CA LEU A 83 1.64 0.54 -6.41
C LEU A 83 0.39 -0.33 -6.47
N LYS A 84 -0.08 -0.82 -5.31
CA LYS A 84 -1.31 -1.63 -5.23
C LYS A 84 -2.54 -0.88 -5.72
N ARG A 85 -2.55 0.44 -5.56
CA ARG A 85 -3.63 1.32 -6.03
C ARG A 85 -3.47 1.77 -7.48
N GLU A 86 -2.34 1.44 -8.10
CA GLU A 86 -2.00 1.84 -9.46
C GLU A 86 -1.98 3.37 -9.64
N ASP A 87 -1.66 4.09 -8.55
CA ASP A 87 -1.57 5.55 -8.56
C ASP A 87 -0.18 5.97 -9.07
N GLU A 88 -0.08 6.08 -10.39
CA GLU A 88 1.16 6.43 -11.08
C GLU A 88 1.70 7.81 -10.63
N ALA A 89 0.81 8.77 -10.35
CA ALA A 89 1.20 10.10 -9.92
C ALA A 89 1.89 10.03 -8.55
N MET A 90 1.32 9.28 -7.61
CA MET A 90 1.92 9.04 -6.29
C MET A 90 3.26 8.30 -6.41
N VAL A 91 3.33 7.28 -7.25
CA VAL A 91 4.55 6.49 -7.52
C VAL A 91 5.67 7.39 -8.08
N ARG A 92 5.36 8.30 -9.00
CA ARG A 92 6.34 9.26 -9.54
C ARG A 92 6.86 10.22 -8.48
N VAL A 93 6.00 10.69 -7.57
CA VAL A 93 6.42 11.55 -6.45
C VAL A 93 7.39 10.82 -5.52
N PHE A 94 7.13 9.54 -5.28
CA PHE A 94 7.96 8.68 -4.48
C PHE A 94 9.32 8.37 -5.14
N PHE A 95 9.36 8.06 -6.44
CA PHE A 95 10.61 7.89 -7.18
C PHE A 95 11.46 9.16 -7.30
N GLY A 96 10.82 10.33 -7.23
CA GLY A 96 11.53 11.61 -7.19
C GLY A 96 12.34 11.84 -5.91
N ARG A 97 12.19 10.98 -4.90
CA ARG A 97 12.89 11.10 -3.61
C ARG A 97 13.91 9.96 -3.46
N PRO A 98 15.21 10.26 -3.30
CA PRO A 98 16.23 9.24 -3.07
C PRO A 98 16.11 8.58 -1.70
N ASP A 99 15.36 9.20 -0.79
CA ASP A 99 15.18 8.73 0.58
C ASP A 99 14.26 7.50 0.68
N LEU A 100 13.47 7.20 -0.35
CA LEU A 100 12.47 6.13 -0.32
C LEU A 100 13.06 4.80 -0.81
N GLU A 101 12.87 3.73 -0.05
CA GLU A 101 13.33 2.41 -0.44
C GLU A 101 12.41 1.79 -1.51
N VAL A 102 13.00 1.55 -2.69
CA VAL A 102 12.31 1.02 -3.89
C VAL A 102 12.73 -0.42 -4.26
N ARG A 103 13.47 -1.11 -3.39
CA ARG A 103 14.16 -2.37 -3.69
C ARG A 103 13.24 -3.48 -4.25
N ASP A 104 12.06 -3.59 -3.68
CA ASP A 104 11.03 -4.59 -3.96
C ASP A 104 9.82 -4.02 -4.72
N SER A 105 9.83 -2.71 -4.99
CA SER A 105 8.76 -2.01 -5.71
C SER A 105 8.51 -2.57 -7.11
N ALA A 106 9.55 -3.00 -7.82
CA ALA A 106 9.40 -3.64 -9.13
C ALA A 106 8.66 -4.98 -9.05
N LEU A 107 8.95 -5.79 -8.03
CA LEU A 107 8.28 -7.07 -7.84
C LEU A 107 6.80 -6.86 -7.48
N HIS A 108 6.53 -5.88 -6.62
CA HIS A 108 5.15 -5.50 -6.27
C HIS A 108 4.38 -4.95 -7.48
N ALA A 109 5.00 -4.17 -8.36
CA ALA A 109 4.37 -3.70 -9.59
C ALA A 109 4.02 -4.84 -10.54
N VAL A 110 4.93 -5.81 -10.74
CA VAL A 110 4.63 -7.01 -11.56
C VAL A 110 3.48 -7.81 -10.95
N ALA A 111 3.41 -7.89 -9.62
CA ALA A 111 2.37 -8.62 -8.91
C ALA A 111 0.97 -7.99 -9.05
N THR A 112 0.85 -6.70 -9.40
CA THR A 112 -0.46 -6.10 -9.69
C THR A 112 -1.01 -6.53 -11.05
N GLY A 113 -0.14 -6.95 -11.98
CA GLY A 113 -0.52 -7.32 -13.34
C GLY A 113 -0.73 -6.12 -14.27
N ASN A 114 -0.54 -4.90 -13.79
CA ASN A 114 -0.62 -3.70 -14.63
C ASN A 114 0.71 -3.50 -15.37
N THR A 115 0.69 -3.71 -16.69
CA THR A 115 1.88 -3.61 -17.55
C THR A 115 2.41 -2.19 -17.68
N ASP A 116 1.53 -1.19 -17.68
CA ASP A 116 1.89 0.22 -17.87
C ASP A 116 2.57 0.78 -16.61
N LEU A 117 2.02 0.46 -15.45
CA LEU A 117 2.63 0.78 -14.16
C LEU A 117 3.98 0.08 -14.02
N THR A 118 4.03 -1.21 -14.34
CA THR A 118 5.27 -2.00 -14.28
C THR A 118 6.34 -1.42 -15.21
N ALA A 119 5.98 -1.06 -16.44
CA ALA A 119 6.88 -0.42 -17.38
C ALA A 119 7.40 0.92 -16.82
N THR A 120 6.52 1.74 -16.26
CA THR A 120 6.88 3.02 -15.64
C THR A 120 7.86 2.85 -14.49
N VAL A 121 7.59 1.92 -13.56
CA VAL A 121 8.47 1.60 -12.42
C VAL A 121 9.83 1.10 -12.91
N LEU A 122 9.84 0.22 -13.91
CA LEU A 122 11.06 -0.32 -14.48
C LEU A 122 11.89 0.76 -15.18
N ASP A 123 11.25 1.65 -15.94
CA ASP A 123 11.92 2.75 -16.63
C ASP A 123 12.49 3.78 -15.65
N LEU A 124 11.78 4.05 -14.54
CA LEU A 124 12.31 4.88 -13.45
C LEU A 124 13.57 4.28 -12.84
N ILE A 125 13.57 2.96 -12.56
CA ILE A 125 14.75 2.25 -12.05
C ILE A 125 15.92 2.28 -13.05
N LYS A 126 15.66 2.03 -14.34
CA LYS A 126 16.68 2.11 -15.39
C LYS A 126 17.30 3.49 -15.49
N CYS A 127 16.50 4.55 -15.35
CA CYS A 127 16.99 5.93 -15.41
C CYS A 127 18.03 6.20 -14.32
N VAL A 128 17.74 5.78 -13.08
CA VAL A 128 18.67 5.90 -11.94
C VAL A 128 19.95 5.10 -12.17
N LEU A 129 19.85 3.85 -12.64
CA LEU A 129 21.01 3.01 -12.91
C LEU A 129 21.87 3.54 -14.07
N SER A 130 21.26 4.11 -15.09
CA SER A 130 21.96 4.69 -16.23
C SER A 130 22.80 5.90 -15.82
N LEU A 131 22.26 6.75 -14.93
CA LEU A 131 23.00 7.85 -14.34
C LEU A 131 24.20 7.34 -13.53
N LEU A 132 24.02 6.33 -12.67
CA LEU A 132 25.10 5.74 -11.90
C LEU A 132 26.22 5.16 -12.77
N ASN A 133 25.88 4.45 -13.85
CA ASN A 133 26.87 3.92 -14.79
C ASN A 133 27.63 5.03 -15.54
N TYR A 134 26.95 6.11 -15.92
CA TYR A 134 27.62 7.26 -16.55
C TYR A 134 28.62 7.93 -15.60
N PHE A 135 28.25 8.14 -14.33
CA PHE A 135 29.16 8.68 -13.33
C PHE A 135 30.35 7.76 -13.06
N ALA A 136 30.12 6.45 -12.88
CA ALA A 136 31.19 5.46 -12.67
C ALA A 136 32.19 5.38 -13.85
N TYR A 137 31.68 5.50 -15.08
CA TYR A 137 32.53 5.53 -16.27
C TYR A 137 33.39 6.81 -16.32
N SER A 138 32.84 7.96 -15.91
CA SER A 138 33.56 9.24 -15.93
C SER A 138 34.70 9.33 -14.90
N GLU A 139 34.56 8.66 -13.74
CA GLU A 139 35.64 8.61 -12.74
C GLU A 139 36.79 7.70 -13.17
N SER A 140 36.49 6.63 -13.93
CA SER A 140 37.49 5.67 -14.41
C SER A 140 38.43 6.25 -15.48
N GLN A 141 38.09 7.40 -16.09
CA GLN A 141 38.88 8.06 -17.13
C GLN A 141 39.76 9.21 -16.58
N LYS A 142 39.72 9.47 -15.26
CA LYS A 142 40.51 10.52 -14.59
C LYS A 142 41.77 9.99 -13.87
N SER A 143 42.07 8.71 -13.94
CA SER A 143 43.28 8.10 -13.39
C SER A 143 44.21 7.61 -14.49
#